data_AF-A0A2V4THU8-F1
#
_entry.id   AF-A0A2V4THU8-F1
#
_cell.length_a   1.000
_cell.length_b   1.000
_cell.length_c   1.000
_cell.angle_alpha   90.00
_cell.angle_beta   90.00
_cell.angle_gamma   90.00
#
_symmetry.space_group_name_H-M   'P 1'
#
loop_
_entity.id
_entity.type
_entity.pdbx_description
1 polymer ?
#
loop_
_entity_poly.entity_id
_entity_poly.type
_entity_poly.pdbx_seq_one_letter_code
_entity_poly.pdbx_strand_id
1 'polypeptide(L)'
;MSKEENPIEAKALAAVGAERLATLLAEVAMTNPGMRRRLQFELSAQRDEDVAASVGQWINEFGEQTSFLDAQEVDETAEELDAMRVAIASTISRTAPKLAPQLMWQLFTLAGTIFERTTEEGWEVSCIFDQACSDLVDLSINAEVEPAIFAEKVVAAIVTNNYGEYRALIRAIASAQPRAPAYGSELKNSLQRLLDKPPGSKNSPNSEGRVLHLALLELDSLCAT
;
A
#
# COMPACT_ATOMS: atom_id res chain seq x y z
N MET A 1 -30.42 -3.12 12.27
CA MET A 1 -30.38 -4.56 12.62
C MET A 1 -28.93 -4.90 12.85
N SER A 2 -28.52 -5.15 14.09
CA SER A 2 -27.15 -5.48 14.44
C SER A 2 -26.82 -6.85 13.83
N LYS A 3 -25.92 -6.89 12.84
CA LYS A 3 -25.29 -8.15 12.41
C LYS A 3 -24.50 -8.63 13.62
N GLU A 4 -24.96 -9.72 14.21
CA GLU A 4 -24.22 -10.45 15.24
C GLU A 4 -23.06 -11.13 14.52
N GLU A 5 -21.96 -10.40 14.31
CA GLU A 5 -20.69 -11.00 13.96
C GLU A 5 -20.31 -11.88 15.15
N ASN A 6 -20.45 -13.19 14.97
CA ASN A 6 -19.87 -14.16 15.88
C ASN A 6 -18.52 -14.56 15.26
N PRO A 7 -17.46 -13.76 15.50
CA PRO A 7 -16.20 -13.94 14.80
C PRO A 7 -15.67 -15.35 15.08
N ILE A 8 -15.33 -16.05 14.01
CA ILE A 8 -14.72 -17.37 14.13
C ILE A 8 -13.27 -17.16 14.56
N GLU A 9 -12.93 -17.59 15.78
CA GLU A 9 -11.57 -17.44 16.30
C GLU A 9 -10.58 -18.39 15.60
N ALA A 10 -9.41 -17.86 15.21
CA ALA A 10 -8.35 -18.66 14.58
C ALA A 10 -7.90 -19.85 15.45
N LYS A 11 -7.92 -19.69 16.77
CA LYS A 11 -7.60 -20.78 17.72
C LYS A 11 -8.65 -21.89 17.72
N ALA A 12 -9.92 -21.55 17.56
CA ALA A 12 -10.99 -22.53 17.41
C ALA A 12 -10.87 -23.27 16.08
N LEU A 13 -10.51 -22.56 14.99
CA LEU A 13 -10.23 -23.18 13.70
C LEU A 13 -9.07 -24.16 13.76
N ALA A 14 -8.00 -23.86 14.51
CA ALA A 14 -6.87 -24.78 14.66
C ALA A 14 -7.28 -26.15 15.23
N ALA A 15 -8.34 -26.22 16.05
CA ALA A 15 -8.87 -27.48 16.57
C ALA A 15 -9.58 -28.36 15.52
N VAL A 16 -9.97 -27.78 14.38
CA VAL A 16 -10.60 -28.50 13.25
C VAL A 16 -9.59 -29.40 12.53
N GLY A 17 -8.29 -29.08 12.60
CA GLY A 17 -7.21 -29.85 12.02
C GLY A 17 -6.85 -29.45 10.57
N ALA A 18 -5.57 -29.62 10.23
CA ALA A 18 -4.99 -29.09 8.98
C ALA A 18 -5.67 -29.64 7.70
N GLU A 19 -5.95 -30.94 7.63
CA GLU A 19 -6.55 -31.55 6.42
C GLU A 19 -7.96 -31.02 6.15
N ARG A 20 -8.77 -30.87 7.21
CA ARG A 20 -10.15 -30.37 7.06
C ARG A 20 -10.16 -28.89 6.73
N LEU A 21 -9.28 -28.09 7.34
CA LEU A 21 -9.11 -26.68 6.97
C LEU A 21 -8.65 -26.52 5.52
N ALA A 22 -7.69 -27.32 5.05
CA ALA A 22 -7.22 -27.29 3.67
C ALA A 22 -8.35 -27.61 2.68
N THR A 23 -9.21 -28.58 3.01
CA THR A 23 -10.38 -28.93 2.20
C THR A 23 -11.38 -27.77 2.12
N LEU A 24 -11.71 -27.15 3.26
CA LEU A 24 -12.64 -26.02 3.32
C LEU A 24 -12.10 -24.80 2.56
N LEU A 25 -10.81 -24.50 2.70
CA LEU A 25 -10.17 -23.40 1.98
C LEU A 25 -10.16 -23.64 0.47
N ALA A 26 -9.92 -24.88 0.03
CA ALA A 26 -9.99 -25.25 -1.38
C ALA A 26 -11.42 -25.11 -1.94
N GLU A 27 -12.45 -25.51 -1.18
CA GLU A 27 -13.85 -25.33 -1.55
C GLU A 27 -14.22 -23.83 -1.67
N VAL A 28 -13.83 -23.00 -0.71
CA VAL A 28 -14.07 -21.54 -0.75
C VAL A 28 -13.35 -20.88 -1.94
N ALA A 29 -12.13 -21.30 -2.24
CA ALA A 29 -11.35 -20.77 -3.35
C ALA A 29 -11.95 -21.11 -4.73
N MET A 30 -12.89 -22.04 -4.82
CA MET A 30 -13.62 -22.29 -6.08
C MET A 30 -14.59 -21.15 -6.43
N THR A 31 -15.11 -20.45 -5.42
CA THR A 31 -16.11 -19.37 -5.60
C THR A 31 -15.57 -17.99 -5.24
N ASN A 32 -14.42 -17.90 -4.58
CA ASN A 32 -13.78 -16.64 -4.22
C ASN A 32 -12.40 -16.49 -4.94
N PRO A 33 -12.31 -15.68 -6.01
CA PRO A 33 -11.07 -15.49 -6.76
C PRO A 33 -9.92 -14.88 -5.95
N GLY A 34 -10.22 -13.95 -5.02
CA GLY A 34 -9.21 -13.33 -4.17
C GLY A 34 -8.58 -14.34 -3.19
N MET A 35 -9.42 -15.16 -2.55
CA MET A 35 -8.96 -16.28 -1.72
C MET A 35 -8.12 -17.27 -2.53
N ARG A 36 -8.51 -17.55 -3.78
CA ARG A 36 -7.74 -18.44 -4.66
C ARG A 36 -6.34 -17.89 -4.93
N ARG A 37 -6.20 -16.61 -5.30
CA ARG A 37 -4.89 -15.98 -5.54
C ARG A 37 -4.05 -15.94 -4.26
N ARG A 38 -4.66 -15.62 -3.12
CA ARG A 38 -3.99 -15.67 -1.81
C ARG A 38 -3.44 -17.06 -1.50
N LEU A 39 -4.25 -18.12 -1.67
CA LEU A 39 -3.79 -19.49 -1.44
C LEU A 39 -2.68 -19.90 -2.43
N GLN A 40 -2.77 -19.49 -3.69
CA GLN A 40 -1.71 -19.74 -4.67
C GLN A 40 -0.39 -19.08 -4.26
N PHE A 41 -0.46 -17.83 -3.76
CA PHE A 41 0.69 -17.14 -3.19
C PHE A 41 1.26 -17.85 -1.95
N GLU A 42 0.42 -18.24 -0.98
CA GLU A 42 0.90 -18.94 0.22
C GLU A 42 1.51 -20.30 -0.12
N LEU A 43 1.00 -20.99 -1.15
CA LEU A 43 1.57 -22.24 -1.64
C LEU A 43 2.89 -22.03 -2.39
N SER A 44 3.04 -20.95 -3.16
CA SER A 44 4.31 -20.63 -3.81
C SER A 44 5.36 -20.20 -2.79
N ALA A 45 4.97 -19.55 -1.70
CA ALA A 45 5.87 -19.21 -0.59
C ALA A 45 6.45 -20.44 0.15
N GLN A 46 5.79 -21.59 0.07
CA GLN A 46 6.21 -22.84 0.72
C GLN A 46 7.04 -23.76 -0.18
N ARG A 47 6.93 -23.57 -1.50
CA ARG A 47 7.80 -24.21 -2.49
C ARG A 47 9.00 -23.26 -2.63
N ASP A 48 10.20 -23.71 -2.94
CA ASP A 48 11.37 -22.82 -3.12
C ASP A 48 11.25 -21.92 -4.39
N GLU A 49 10.06 -21.42 -4.68
CA GLU A 49 9.68 -20.52 -5.77
C GLU A 49 9.98 -19.06 -5.36
N ASP A 50 10.10 -18.20 -6.37
CA ASP A 50 10.33 -16.77 -6.13
C ASP A 50 9.06 -16.12 -5.56
N VAL A 51 9.02 -16.03 -4.24
CA VAL A 51 7.92 -15.45 -3.46
C VAL A 51 7.67 -13.98 -3.84
N ALA A 52 8.71 -13.22 -4.18
CA ALA A 52 8.57 -11.84 -4.61
C ALA A 52 7.93 -11.75 -6.00
N ALA A 53 8.31 -12.63 -6.92
CA ALA A 53 7.67 -12.73 -8.22
C ALA A 53 6.18 -13.13 -8.11
N SER A 54 5.84 -14.01 -7.17
CA SER A 54 4.46 -14.42 -6.91
C SER A 54 3.59 -13.28 -6.39
N VAL A 55 4.08 -12.47 -5.45
CA VAL A 55 3.37 -11.25 -5.02
C VAL A 55 3.24 -10.27 -6.18
N GLY A 56 4.30 -10.06 -6.96
CA GLY A 56 4.26 -9.18 -8.13
C GLY A 56 3.21 -9.61 -9.16
N GLN A 57 3.08 -10.92 -9.40
CA GLN A 57 2.04 -11.48 -10.25
C GLN A 57 0.65 -11.27 -9.65
N TRP A 58 0.47 -11.51 -8.35
CA TRP A 58 -0.80 -11.28 -7.66
C TRP A 58 -1.25 -9.81 -7.80
N ILE A 59 -0.35 -8.85 -7.59
CA ILE A 59 -0.64 -7.41 -7.79
C ILE A 59 -1.06 -7.12 -9.24
N ASN A 60 -0.39 -7.70 -10.23
CA ASN A 60 -0.72 -7.50 -11.63
C ASN A 60 -2.08 -8.08 -12.01
N GLU A 61 -2.36 -9.32 -11.62
CA GLU A 61 -3.66 -9.97 -11.84
C GLU A 61 -4.81 -9.24 -11.11
N PHE A 62 -4.51 -8.63 -9.96
CA PHE A 62 -5.45 -7.75 -9.29
C PHE A 62 -5.75 -6.50 -10.13
N GLY A 63 -4.71 -5.83 -10.61
CA GLY A 63 -4.84 -4.60 -11.42
C GLY A 63 -5.48 -4.79 -12.79
N GLU A 64 -5.48 -6.00 -13.35
CA GLU A 64 -6.18 -6.34 -14.60
C GLU A 64 -7.72 -6.38 -14.45
N GLN A 65 -8.23 -6.41 -13.22
CA GLN A 65 -9.67 -6.37 -12.98
C GLN A 65 -10.17 -4.95 -13.24
N THR A 66 -11.27 -4.80 -14.00
CA THR A 66 -11.77 -3.48 -14.43
C THR A 66 -13.27 -3.29 -14.19
N SER A 67 -13.96 -4.22 -13.51
CA SER A 67 -15.39 -4.10 -13.21
C SER A 67 -15.67 -3.03 -12.15
N PHE A 68 -16.80 -2.32 -12.25
CA PHE A 68 -17.25 -1.47 -11.14
C PHE A 68 -17.50 -2.32 -9.89
N LEU A 69 -17.27 -1.73 -8.72
CA LEU A 69 -17.40 -2.39 -7.43
C LEU A 69 -18.64 -1.88 -6.72
N ASP A 70 -19.53 -2.81 -6.33
CA ASP A 70 -20.55 -2.54 -5.33
C ASP A 70 -19.96 -2.54 -3.90
N ALA A 71 -20.79 -2.24 -2.89
CA ALA A 71 -20.32 -2.16 -1.50
C ALA A 71 -19.69 -3.47 -0.99
N GLN A 72 -20.23 -4.64 -1.38
CA GLN A 72 -19.66 -5.92 -0.97
C GLN A 72 -18.33 -6.17 -1.70
N GLU A 73 -18.26 -5.84 -2.99
CA GLU A 73 -17.04 -5.99 -3.78
C GLU A 73 -15.92 -5.02 -3.31
N VAL A 74 -16.27 -3.88 -2.73
CA VAL A 74 -15.32 -2.96 -2.07
C VAL A 74 -14.70 -3.61 -0.83
N ASP A 75 -15.51 -4.26 0.01
CA ASP A 75 -15.02 -4.99 1.19
C ASP A 75 -14.07 -6.13 0.77
N GLU A 76 -14.47 -6.95 -0.21
CA GLU A 76 -13.64 -8.04 -0.73
C GLU A 76 -12.34 -7.53 -1.37
N THR A 77 -12.41 -6.41 -2.08
CA THR A 77 -11.25 -5.70 -2.64
C THR A 77 -10.31 -5.22 -1.53
N ALA A 78 -10.85 -4.63 -0.47
CA ALA A 78 -10.08 -4.18 0.67
C ALA A 78 -9.37 -5.35 1.36
N GLU A 79 -10.05 -6.46 1.59
CA GLU A 79 -9.44 -7.66 2.17
C GLU A 79 -8.29 -8.22 1.33
N GLU A 80 -8.44 -8.23 0.00
CA GLU A 80 -7.39 -8.71 -0.90
C GLU A 80 -6.18 -7.75 -0.95
N LEU A 81 -6.43 -6.43 -0.97
CA LEU A 81 -5.38 -5.41 -0.88
C LEU A 81 -4.59 -5.51 0.43
N ASP A 82 -5.29 -5.71 1.54
CA ASP A 82 -4.65 -5.87 2.84
C ASP A 82 -3.81 -7.16 2.89
N ALA A 83 -4.30 -8.25 2.30
CA ALA A 83 -3.54 -9.49 2.22
C ALA A 83 -2.24 -9.33 1.40
N MET A 84 -2.28 -8.60 0.28
CA MET A 84 -1.06 -8.25 -0.49
C MET A 84 -0.12 -7.36 0.32
N ARG A 85 -0.64 -6.31 0.98
CA ARG A 85 0.13 -5.42 1.86
C ARG A 85 0.86 -6.20 2.96
N VAL A 86 0.14 -7.07 3.68
CA VAL A 86 0.69 -7.90 4.75
C VAL A 86 1.72 -8.89 4.22
N ALA A 87 1.50 -9.51 3.05
CA ALA A 87 2.47 -10.39 2.41
C ALA A 87 3.80 -9.66 2.14
N ILE A 88 3.73 -8.42 1.63
CA ILE A 88 4.91 -7.59 1.39
C ILE A 88 5.59 -7.20 2.71
N ALA A 89 4.82 -6.67 3.66
CA ALA A 89 5.33 -6.13 4.92
C ALA A 89 5.91 -7.21 5.85
N SER A 90 5.43 -8.46 5.76
CA SER A 90 5.83 -9.55 6.66
C SER A 90 6.71 -10.60 5.99
N THR A 91 6.29 -11.17 4.86
CA THR A 91 7.00 -12.28 4.22
C THR A 91 8.13 -11.76 3.36
N ILE A 92 7.84 -10.86 2.41
CA ILE A 92 8.84 -10.33 1.48
C ILE A 92 9.89 -9.50 2.21
N SER A 93 9.51 -8.73 3.22
CA SER A 93 10.46 -7.97 4.04
C SER A 93 11.53 -8.85 4.69
N ARG A 94 11.24 -10.12 4.96
CA ARG A 94 12.20 -11.09 5.52
C ARG A 94 12.97 -11.85 4.44
N THR A 95 12.30 -12.29 3.37
CA THR A 95 12.90 -13.17 2.36
C THR A 95 13.61 -12.40 1.25
N ALA A 96 13.09 -11.24 0.86
CA ALA A 96 13.62 -10.39 -0.20
C ALA A 96 13.51 -8.90 0.17
N PRO A 97 14.20 -8.44 1.24
CA PRO A 97 14.04 -7.09 1.80
C PRO A 97 14.24 -5.97 0.78
N LYS A 98 15.19 -6.13 -0.16
CA LYS A 98 15.47 -5.10 -1.18
C LYS A 98 14.34 -4.96 -2.22
N LEU A 99 13.47 -5.96 -2.38
CA LEU A 99 12.33 -5.91 -3.30
C LEU A 99 11.04 -5.42 -2.65
N ALA A 100 10.92 -5.52 -1.31
CA ALA A 100 9.70 -5.16 -0.59
C ALA A 100 9.24 -3.69 -0.83
N PRO A 101 10.11 -2.67 -0.82
CA PRO A 101 9.69 -1.30 -1.12
C PRO A 101 9.17 -1.16 -2.56
N GLN A 102 9.78 -1.85 -3.52
CA GLN A 102 9.36 -1.80 -4.92
C GLN A 102 7.96 -2.41 -5.10
N LEU A 103 7.69 -3.55 -4.46
CA LEU A 103 6.38 -4.19 -4.50
C LEU A 103 5.31 -3.36 -3.79
N MET A 104 5.65 -2.70 -2.67
CA MET A 104 4.73 -1.77 -2.01
C MET A 104 4.39 -0.57 -2.91
N TRP A 105 5.38 -0.04 -3.65
CA TRP A 105 5.12 0.97 -4.68
C TRP A 105 4.21 0.45 -5.80
N GLN A 106 4.39 -0.79 -6.24
CA GLN A 106 3.52 -1.41 -7.24
C GLN A 106 2.08 -1.54 -6.74
N LEU A 107 1.88 -1.94 -5.47
CA LEU A 107 0.57 -1.96 -4.83
C LEU A 107 -0.11 -0.58 -4.87
N PHE A 108 0.64 0.50 -4.59
CA PHE A 108 0.10 1.86 -4.66
C PHE A 108 -0.39 2.27 -6.04
N THR A 109 0.21 1.74 -7.12
CA THR A 109 -0.26 2.08 -8.47
C THR A 109 -1.68 1.61 -8.76
N LEU A 110 -2.22 0.69 -7.95
CA LEU A 110 -3.60 0.23 -8.05
C LEU A 110 -4.61 1.27 -7.55
N ALA A 111 -4.20 2.18 -6.66
CA ALA A 111 -5.11 3.09 -5.95
C ALA A 111 -6.02 3.87 -6.89
N GLY A 112 -5.46 4.53 -7.91
CA GLY A 112 -6.23 5.31 -8.88
C GLY A 112 -7.30 4.45 -9.57
N THR A 113 -6.92 3.26 -10.06
CA THR A 113 -7.86 2.37 -10.75
C THR A 113 -8.99 1.88 -9.83
N ILE A 114 -8.70 1.62 -8.56
CA ILE A 114 -9.70 1.16 -7.58
C ILE A 114 -10.68 2.28 -7.25
N PHE A 115 -10.17 3.49 -6.96
CA PHE A 115 -11.01 4.64 -6.64
C PHE A 115 -11.89 5.07 -7.82
N GLU A 116 -11.40 4.96 -9.06
CA GLU A 116 -12.20 5.21 -10.27
C GLU A 116 -13.39 4.24 -10.43
N ARG A 117 -13.26 3.02 -9.91
CA ARG A 117 -14.25 1.94 -10.04
C ARG A 117 -15.19 1.81 -8.84
N THR A 118 -14.91 2.53 -7.76
CA THR A 118 -15.69 2.47 -6.52
C THR A 118 -16.81 3.51 -6.57
N THR A 119 -18.07 3.07 -6.59
CA THR A 119 -19.23 3.98 -6.65
C THR A 119 -19.73 4.44 -5.28
N GLU A 120 -19.27 3.78 -4.21
CA GLU A 120 -19.62 4.04 -2.81
C GLU A 120 -18.44 4.72 -2.07
N GLU A 121 -18.60 5.00 -0.78
CA GLU A 121 -17.50 5.56 0.03
C GLU A 121 -16.41 4.51 0.28
N GLY A 122 -15.28 4.57 -0.45
CA GLY A 122 -14.15 3.63 -0.33
C GLY A 122 -13.23 3.86 0.87
N TRP A 123 -13.79 3.96 2.08
CA TRP A 123 -13.03 4.25 3.29
C TRP A 123 -12.15 3.06 3.71
N GLU A 124 -12.61 1.82 3.51
CA GLU A 124 -11.88 0.59 3.80
C GLU A 124 -10.58 0.54 3.00
N VAL A 125 -10.68 0.81 1.70
CA VAL A 125 -9.55 0.90 0.76
C VAL A 125 -8.59 2.01 1.19
N SER A 126 -9.12 3.17 1.58
CA SER A 126 -8.32 4.31 2.04
C SER A 126 -7.51 3.97 3.30
N CYS A 127 -8.11 3.24 4.25
CA CYS A 127 -7.41 2.79 5.47
C CYS A 127 -6.23 1.86 5.15
N ILE A 128 -6.35 1.01 4.13
CA ILE A 128 -5.26 0.11 3.72
C ILE A 128 -4.12 0.90 3.10
N PHE A 129 -4.40 1.89 2.25
CA PHE A 129 -3.35 2.75 1.68
C PHE A 129 -2.67 3.60 2.76
N ASP A 130 -3.41 4.07 3.77
CA ASP A 130 -2.83 4.75 4.93
C ASP A 130 -1.85 3.85 5.71
N GLN A 131 -2.20 2.57 5.92
CA GLN A 131 -1.31 1.60 6.56
C GLN A 131 -0.09 1.29 5.68
N ALA A 132 -0.31 1.08 4.37
CA ALA A 132 0.74 0.84 3.40
C ALA A 132 1.75 2.00 3.35
N CYS A 133 1.33 3.24 3.62
CA CYS A 133 2.24 4.39 3.71
C CYS A 133 3.25 4.23 4.86
N SER A 134 2.80 3.74 6.02
CA SER A 134 3.69 3.44 7.14
C SER A 134 4.62 2.28 6.79
N ASP A 135 4.07 1.19 6.26
CA ASP A 135 4.85 0.02 5.86
C ASP A 135 5.93 0.40 4.85
N LEU A 136 5.60 1.23 3.85
CA LEU A 136 6.56 1.65 2.83
C LEU A 136 7.77 2.39 3.43
N VAL A 137 7.54 3.28 4.40
CA VAL A 137 8.62 4.02 5.07
C VAL A 137 9.52 3.03 5.82
N ASP A 138 8.91 2.10 6.57
CA ASP A 138 9.63 1.06 7.31
C ASP A 138 10.44 0.14 6.39
N LEU A 139 9.81 -0.35 5.33
CA LEU A 139 10.43 -1.20 4.33
C LEU A 139 11.59 -0.47 3.66
N SER A 140 11.43 0.81 3.33
CA SER A 140 12.47 1.59 2.67
C SER A 140 13.69 1.81 3.57
N ILE A 141 13.46 2.09 4.86
CA ILE A 141 14.52 2.21 5.86
C ILE A 141 15.24 0.87 6.04
N ASN A 142 14.51 -0.22 6.23
CA ASN A 142 15.07 -1.56 6.43
C ASN A 142 15.83 -2.08 5.20
N ALA A 143 15.36 -1.72 4.01
CA ALA A 143 16.01 -2.02 2.76
C ALA A 143 17.15 -1.06 2.42
N GLU A 144 17.43 -0.05 3.27
CA GLU A 144 18.44 0.98 3.06
C GLU A 144 18.30 1.68 1.69
N VAL A 145 17.06 1.96 1.28
CA VAL A 145 16.79 2.75 0.08
C VAL A 145 17.39 4.13 0.28
N GLU A 146 18.19 4.60 -0.68
CA GLU A 146 18.82 5.92 -0.59
C GLU A 146 17.77 7.01 -0.33
N PRO A 147 17.91 7.82 0.74
CA PRO A 147 16.90 8.81 1.12
C PRO A 147 16.55 9.81 0.02
N ALA A 148 17.52 10.18 -0.82
CA ALA A 148 17.29 11.06 -1.98
C ALA A 148 16.40 10.39 -3.03
N ILE A 149 16.66 9.13 -3.39
CA ILE A 149 15.84 8.35 -4.34
C ILE A 149 14.42 8.16 -3.78
N PHE A 150 14.31 7.86 -2.48
CA PHE A 150 13.02 7.74 -1.82
C PHE A 150 12.23 9.07 -1.86
N ALA A 151 12.88 10.18 -1.51
CA ALA A 151 12.26 11.50 -1.51
C ALA A 151 11.75 11.89 -2.91
N GLU A 152 12.52 11.64 -3.97
CA GLU A 152 12.09 11.90 -5.34
C GLU A 152 10.82 11.12 -5.72
N LYS A 153 10.75 9.83 -5.35
CA LYS A 153 9.55 9.01 -5.57
C LYS A 153 8.34 9.53 -4.79
N VAL A 154 8.51 9.90 -3.52
CA VAL A 154 7.43 10.44 -2.69
C VAL A 154 6.91 11.77 -3.26
N VAL A 155 7.80 12.65 -3.69
CA VAL A 155 7.41 13.93 -4.30
C VAL A 155 6.63 13.70 -5.59
N ALA A 156 7.08 12.77 -6.44
CA ALA A 156 6.33 12.40 -7.64
C ALA A 156 4.92 11.90 -7.29
N ALA A 157 4.80 11.02 -6.28
CA ALA A 157 3.52 10.51 -5.80
C ALA A 157 2.59 11.62 -5.26
N ILE A 158 3.13 12.57 -4.49
CA ILE A 158 2.39 13.73 -3.98
C ILE A 158 1.83 14.59 -5.12
N VAL A 159 2.60 14.79 -6.19
CA VAL A 159 2.18 15.58 -7.36
C VAL A 159 1.07 14.88 -8.15
N THR A 160 1.13 13.55 -8.27
CA THR A 160 0.14 12.74 -9.00
C THR A 160 -1.02 12.24 -8.13
N ASN A 161 -1.11 12.70 -6.87
CA ASN A 161 -2.08 12.24 -5.88
C ASN A 161 -3.50 12.70 -6.24
N ASN A 162 -4.25 11.84 -6.93
CA ASN A 162 -5.57 12.20 -7.47
C ASN A 162 -6.70 11.96 -6.47
N TYR A 163 -6.55 10.97 -5.58
CA TYR A 163 -7.59 10.52 -4.65
C TYR A 163 -7.20 10.66 -3.18
N GLY A 164 -5.97 11.08 -2.89
CA GLY A 164 -5.48 11.19 -1.52
C GLY A 164 -4.78 9.92 -1.02
N GLU A 165 -4.55 8.95 -1.90
CA GLU A 165 -3.94 7.64 -1.60
C GLU A 165 -2.54 7.74 -0.99
N TYR A 166 -1.85 8.87 -1.18
CA TYR A 166 -0.51 9.12 -0.63
C TYR A 166 -0.51 10.04 0.60
N ARG A 167 -1.69 10.45 1.09
CA ARG A 167 -1.81 11.49 2.13
C ARG A 167 -1.11 11.11 3.44
N ALA A 168 -1.09 9.83 3.80
CA ALA A 168 -0.41 9.38 5.02
C ALA A 168 1.12 9.32 4.90
N LEU A 169 1.72 9.41 3.71
CA LEU A 169 3.18 9.32 3.55
C LEU A 169 3.92 10.41 4.33
N ILE A 170 3.41 11.65 4.32
CA ILE A 170 4.06 12.76 5.03
C ILE A 170 4.07 12.48 6.54
N ARG A 171 2.94 12.01 7.09
CA ARG A 171 2.83 11.62 8.51
C ARG A 171 3.73 10.44 8.85
N ALA A 172 3.79 9.43 7.99
CA ALA A 172 4.65 8.26 8.19
C ALA A 172 6.14 8.65 8.21
N ILE A 173 6.56 9.51 7.28
CA ILE A 173 7.95 10.01 7.21
C ILE A 173 8.29 10.86 8.44
N ALA A 174 7.37 11.75 8.86
CA ALA A 174 7.55 12.55 10.07
C ALA A 174 7.70 11.65 11.31
N SER A 175 6.84 10.64 11.46
CA SER A 175 6.91 9.66 12.56
C SER A 175 8.24 8.88 12.57
N ALA A 176 8.85 8.64 11.41
CA ALA A 176 10.13 7.96 11.29
C ALA A 176 11.36 8.86 11.57
N GLN A 177 11.20 10.18 11.66
CA GLN A 177 12.31 11.14 11.85
C GLN A 177 13.27 10.78 12.99
N PRO A 178 12.81 10.38 14.21
CA PRO A 178 13.72 10.10 15.32
C PRO A 178 14.74 8.99 15.06
N ARG A 179 14.40 8.04 14.18
CA ARG A 179 15.26 6.91 13.80
C ARG A 179 15.89 7.04 12.41
N ALA A 180 15.31 7.85 11.53
CA ALA A 180 15.72 7.98 10.14
C ALA A 180 15.58 9.44 9.62
N PRO A 181 16.30 10.40 10.23
CA PRO A 181 16.12 11.83 9.95
C PRO A 181 16.47 12.24 8.51
N ALA A 182 17.31 11.44 7.84
CA ALA A 182 17.69 11.68 6.44
C ALA A 182 16.49 11.65 5.48
N TYR A 183 15.48 10.79 5.73
CA TYR A 183 14.30 10.67 4.87
C TYR A 183 13.44 11.94 4.90
N GLY A 184 13.19 12.49 6.09
CA GLY A 184 12.47 13.75 6.23
C GLY A 184 13.25 14.94 5.68
N SER A 185 14.56 14.98 5.92
CA SER A 185 15.43 16.05 5.42
C SER A 185 15.51 16.07 3.89
N GLU A 186 15.67 14.91 3.25
CA GLU A 186 15.71 14.82 1.79
C GLU A 186 14.35 15.09 1.14
N LEU A 187 13.25 14.70 1.78
CA LEU A 187 11.92 15.08 1.32
C LEU A 187 11.75 16.60 1.36
N LYS A 188 12.11 17.25 2.46
CA LYS A 188 12.08 18.71 2.59
C LYS A 188 12.92 19.40 1.52
N ASN A 189 14.16 18.95 1.32
CA ASN A 189 15.05 19.49 0.28
C ASN A 189 14.46 19.32 -1.12
N SER A 190 13.84 18.17 -1.40
CA SER A 190 13.23 17.88 -2.70
C SER A 190 12.00 18.74 -2.97
N LEU A 191 11.14 18.94 -1.97
CA LEU A 191 9.99 19.85 -2.04
C LEU A 191 10.44 21.30 -2.29
N GLN A 192 11.44 21.78 -1.54
CA GLN A 192 11.97 23.14 -1.71
C GLN A 192 12.58 23.35 -3.10
N ARG A 193 13.39 22.39 -3.59
CA ARG A 193 13.98 22.44 -4.94
C ARG A 193 12.92 22.57 -6.04
N LEU A 194 11.76 21.93 -5.90
CA LEU A 194 10.67 22.06 -6.86
C LEU A 194 9.96 23.42 -6.76
N LEU A 195 9.77 23.94 -5.54
CA LEU A 195 9.16 25.27 -5.34
C LEU A 195 10.05 26.41 -5.84
N ASP A 196 11.37 26.27 -5.75
CA ASP A 196 12.34 27.27 -6.21
C ASP A 196 12.51 27.28 -7.74
N LYS A 197 12.07 26.22 -8.43
CA LYS A 197 12.14 26.14 -9.90
C LYS A 197 11.13 27.14 -10.50
N PRO A 198 11.57 28.07 -11.38
CA PRO A 198 10.65 29.01 -12.02
C PRO A 198 9.59 28.24 -12.82
N PRO A 199 8.32 28.71 -12.86
CA PRO A 199 7.23 27.99 -13.53
C PRO A 199 7.58 27.79 -15.01
N GLY A 200 7.86 26.54 -15.36
CA GLY A 200 8.21 26.16 -16.72
C GLY A 200 6.96 26.13 -17.59
N SER A 201 6.80 27.13 -18.45
CA SER A 201 5.72 27.25 -19.44
C SER A 201 4.30 27.42 -18.88
N LYS A 202 3.46 28.12 -19.63
CA LYS A 202 2.10 28.60 -19.27
C LYS A 202 1.04 27.50 -19.00
N ASN A 203 1.44 26.25 -18.76
CA ASN A 203 0.54 25.10 -18.64
C ASN A 203 0.69 24.25 -17.36
N SER A 204 1.60 24.55 -16.42
CA SER A 204 1.51 23.89 -15.09
C SER A 204 0.33 24.49 -14.32
N PRO A 205 -0.66 23.70 -13.89
CA PRO A 205 -1.77 24.23 -13.13
C PRO A 205 -1.25 24.74 -11.78
N ASN A 206 -1.73 25.93 -11.38
CA ASN A 206 -1.43 26.59 -10.10
C ASN A 206 -1.70 25.71 -8.85
N SER A 207 -2.29 24.52 -9.04
CA SER A 207 -2.53 23.50 -8.03
C SER A 207 -1.27 22.76 -7.58
N GLU A 208 -0.30 22.49 -8.47
CA GLU A 208 0.90 21.70 -8.13
C GLU A 208 1.76 22.42 -7.07
N GLY A 209 2.05 23.71 -7.29
CA GLY A 209 2.80 24.52 -6.32
C GLY A 209 2.08 24.62 -4.96
N ARG A 210 0.74 24.63 -4.95
CA ARG A 210 -0.05 24.63 -3.70
C ARG A 210 0.07 23.29 -2.97
N VAL A 211 -0.01 22.17 -3.69
CA VAL A 211 0.12 20.82 -3.12
C VAL A 211 1.51 20.64 -2.50
N LEU A 212 2.56 21.03 -3.22
CA LEU A 212 3.94 20.96 -2.71
C LEU A 212 4.14 21.86 -1.46
N HIS A 213 3.56 23.06 -1.47
CA HIS A 213 3.64 23.96 -0.32
C HIS A 213 2.91 23.42 0.91
N LEU A 214 1.71 22.85 0.73
CA LEU A 214 0.96 22.22 1.82
C LEU A 214 1.69 21.02 2.39
N ALA A 215 2.29 20.19 1.52
CA ALA A 215 3.09 19.05 1.96
C ALA A 215 4.30 19.48 2.82
N LEU A 216 4.98 20.55 2.42
CA LEU A 216 6.10 21.12 3.18
C LEU A 216 5.65 21.66 4.55
N LEU A 217 4.53 22.38 4.60
CA LEU A 217 3.96 22.89 5.85
C LEU A 217 3.54 21.76 6.80
N GLU A 218 2.90 20.71 6.29
CA GLU A 218 2.52 19.53 7.07
C GLU A 218 3.76 18.83 7.64
N LEU A 219 4.79 18.61 6.81
CA LEU A 219 6.04 18.00 7.26
C LEU A 219 6.70 18.82 8.36
N ASP A 220 6.84 20.15 8.18
CA ASP A 220 7.46 21.02 9.18
C ASP A 220 6.66 21.06 10.49
N SER A 221 5.33 21.09 10.42
CA SER A 221 4.48 21.06 11.62
C SER A 221 4.62 19.74 12.40
N LEU A 222 4.77 18.61 11.71
CA LEU A 222 4.85 17.29 12.35
C LEU A 222 6.25 16.97 12.88
N CYS A 223 7.28 17.60 12.33
CA CYS A 223 8.66 17.39 12.79
C CYS A 223 9.06 18.34 13.93
N ALA A 224 8.25 19.38 14.21
CA ALA A 224 8.46 20.31 15.31
C ALA A 224 7.99 19.80 16.68
N THR A 225 7.27 18.67 16.70
CA THR A 225 6.71 18.02 17.90
C THR A 225 7.53 16.82 18.33
#